data_AF-A0A6M0H2L3-F1
#
_entry.id   AF-A0A6M0H2L3-F1
#
_cell.length_a   1.000
_cell.length_b   1.000
_cell.length_c   1.000
_cell.angle_alpha   90.00
_cell.angle_beta   90.00
_cell.angle_gamma   90.00
#
_symmetry.space_group_name_H-M   'P 1'
#
loop_
_entity.id
_entity.type
_entity.pdbx_description
1 polymer ?
#
loop_
_entity_poly.entity_id
_entity_poly.type
_entity_poly.pdbx_seq_one_letter_code
_entity_poly.pdbx_strand_id
1 'polypeptide(L)'
;MNRKEFLEILRDYLSDSFSENEVSDIIRDYEEFFLNGELEGKSDETIISSLGSPKTIANDLKREMKKSDVNSNQKKDYGREAKKIWGKTKRLGKRGIERSKEFLNSNDILNEKIPIWGVKAILIILTLFLIMPTIFIITGIISATLTLIGFTIMDIGGYIISFPMMTANMYMGLFIFFMALAGTGVMLALWTIYIYIVKFFKDIILRYISWVKTRKMYIRVKENNTYNENYNNNTLSLSKNEEVEHEIDDEDKEDSYNE
;
A
#
# COMPACT_ATOMS: atom_id res chain seq x y z
N MET A 1 25.91 -13.92 -0.38
CA MET A 1 24.98 -13.07 0.38
C MET A 1 23.58 -13.46 -0.02
N ASN A 2 22.68 -13.70 0.93
CA ASN A 2 21.29 -14.06 0.64
C ASN A 2 20.35 -12.83 0.72
N ARG A 3 19.09 -12.97 0.29
CA ARG A 3 18.07 -11.91 0.37
C ARG A 3 17.95 -11.27 1.76
N LYS A 4 17.96 -12.10 2.82
CA LYS A 4 17.76 -11.64 4.20
C LYS A 4 18.93 -10.76 4.65
N GLU A 5 20.16 -11.19 4.39
CA GLU A 5 21.38 -10.42 4.65
C GLU A 5 21.40 -9.11 3.85
N PHE A 6 21.00 -9.14 2.58
CA PHE A 6 20.91 -7.94 1.75
C PHE A 6 19.99 -6.88 2.37
N LEU A 7 18.76 -7.29 2.73
CA LEU A 7 17.74 -6.39 3.27
C LEU A 7 18.09 -5.89 4.68
N GLU A 8 18.73 -6.71 5.50
CA GLU A 8 19.18 -6.32 6.84
C GLU A 8 20.30 -5.26 6.77
N ILE A 9 21.29 -5.48 5.90
CA ILE A 9 22.35 -4.50 5.65
C ILE A 9 21.78 -3.20 5.09
N LEU A 10 20.86 -3.29 4.12
CA LEU A 10 20.19 -2.13 3.55
C LEU A 10 19.41 -1.36 4.63
N ARG A 11 18.69 -2.06 5.49
CA ARG A 11 17.92 -1.47 6.58
C ARG A 11 18.80 -0.69 7.54
N ASP A 12 19.91 -1.27 7.95
CA ASP A 12 20.88 -0.63 8.86
C ASP A 12 21.41 0.68 8.27
N TYR A 13 21.80 0.66 6.99
CA TYR A 13 22.25 1.88 6.31
C TYR A 13 21.14 2.95 6.15
N LEU A 14 19.87 2.57 6.10
CA LEU A 14 18.75 3.48 5.95
C LEU A 14 18.27 4.06 7.28
N SER A 15 18.36 3.29 8.38
CA SER A 15 17.91 3.70 9.73
C SER A 15 18.61 4.96 10.26
N ASP A 16 19.84 5.24 9.81
CA ASP A 16 20.56 6.47 10.18
C ASP A 16 20.01 7.75 9.55
N SER A 17 19.19 7.65 8.50
CA SER A 17 18.80 8.82 7.68
C SER A 17 17.32 8.92 7.40
N PHE A 18 16.55 7.87 7.67
CA PHE A 18 15.11 7.81 7.42
C PHE A 18 14.36 7.42 8.69
N SER A 19 13.09 7.82 8.79
CA SER A 19 12.25 7.33 9.88
C SER A 19 11.94 5.84 9.70
N GLU A 20 11.69 5.12 10.79
CA GLU A 20 11.34 3.68 10.74
C GLU A 20 10.20 3.34 9.76
N ASN A 21 9.27 4.28 9.51
CA ASN A 21 8.21 4.06 8.53
C ASN A 21 8.75 4.13 7.09
N GLU A 22 9.60 5.11 6.78
CA GLU A 22 10.21 5.26 5.47
C GLU A 22 11.20 4.13 5.19
N VAL A 23 12.01 3.75 6.18
CA VAL A 23 12.86 2.57 6.10
C VAL A 23 12.02 1.34 5.80
N SER A 24 10.92 1.12 6.53
CA SER A 24 10.04 -0.03 6.31
C SER A 24 9.37 -0.03 4.93
N ASP A 25 9.06 1.13 4.36
CA ASP A 25 8.47 1.23 3.04
C ASP A 25 9.52 0.96 1.95
N ILE A 26 10.72 1.53 2.06
CA ILE A 26 11.84 1.24 1.15
C ILE A 26 12.20 -0.24 1.17
N ILE A 27 12.35 -0.84 2.36
CA ILE A 27 12.68 -2.27 2.50
C ILE A 27 11.60 -3.14 1.85
N ARG A 28 10.31 -2.76 1.96
CA ARG A 28 9.21 -3.48 1.31
C ARG A 28 9.32 -3.46 -0.22
N ASP A 29 9.73 -2.34 -0.81
CA ASP A 29 9.89 -2.23 -2.25
C ASP A 29 11.01 -3.14 -2.78
N TYR A 30 12.14 -3.18 -2.08
CA TYR A 30 13.24 -4.09 -2.41
C TYR A 30 12.85 -5.56 -2.16
N GLU A 31 12.11 -5.85 -1.10
CA GLU A 31 11.57 -7.19 -0.86
C GLU A 31 10.61 -7.64 -1.99
N GLU A 32 9.75 -6.75 -2.51
CA GLU A 32 8.91 -7.03 -3.69
C GLU A 32 9.77 -7.31 -4.94
N PHE A 33 10.90 -6.62 -5.11
CA PHE A 33 11.83 -6.89 -6.21
C PHE A 33 12.42 -8.30 -6.13
N PHE A 34 12.86 -8.72 -4.93
CA PHE A 34 13.35 -10.09 -4.73
C PHE A 34 12.28 -11.14 -5.01
N LEU A 35 11.06 -10.92 -4.52
CA LEU A 35 9.95 -11.84 -4.75
C LEU A 35 9.59 -11.93 -6.25
N ASN A 36 9.71 -10.84 -7.01
CA ASN A 36 9.45 -10.86 -8.46
C ASN A 36 10.51 -11.69 -9.18
N GLY A 37 11.79 -11.54 -8.80
CA GLY A 37 12.87 -12.35 -9.36
C GLY A 37 12.73 -13.84 -9.03
N GLU A 38 12.29 -14.17 -7.82
CA GLU A 38 12.02 -15.56 -7.41
C GLU A 38 10.87 -16.17 -8.22
N LEU A 39 9.80 -15.42 -8.49
CA LEU A 39 8.70 -15.85 -9.38
C LEU A 39 9.13 -16.05 -10.83
N GLU A 40 10.16 -15.34 -11.28
CA GLU A 40 10.79 -15.50 -12.60
C GLU A 40 11.82 -16.66 -12.64
N GLY A 41 12.01 -17.37 -11.52
CA GLY A 41 12.96 -18.48 -11.41
C GLY A 41 14.42 -18.05 -11.26
N LYS A 42 14.69 -16.79 -10.89
CA LYS A 42 16.05 -16.28 -10.65
C LYS A 42 16.48 -16.58 -9.21
N SER A 43 17.76 -16.93 -9.03
CA SER A 43 18.36 -17.09 -7.71
C SER A 43 18.60 -15.73 -7.03
N ASP A 44 18.61 -15.71 -5.69
CA ASP A 44 18.93 -14.53 -4.87
C ASP A 44 20.22 -13.84 -5.33
N GLU A 45 21.25 -14.60 -5.68
CA GLU A 45 22.55 -14.09 -6.13
C GLU A 45 22.45 -13.31 -7.45
N THR A 46 21.61 -13.79 -8.37
CA THR A 46 21.36 -13.15 -9.66
C THR A 46 20.60 -11.84 -9.47
N ILE A 47 19.65 -11.83 -8.53
CA ILE A 47 18.85 -10.66 -8.18
C ILE A 47 19.73 -9.61 -7.49
N ILE A 48 20.57 -10.01 -6.54
CA ILE A 48 21.53 -9.13 -5.84
C ILE A 48 22.50 -8.49 -6.84
N SER A 49 23.02 -9.29 -7.78
CA SER A 49 23.92 -8.79 -8.83
C SER A 49 23.24 -7.75 -9.73
N SER A 50 21.93 -7.87 -9.93
CA SER A 50 21.13 -6.92 -10.72
C SER A 50 20.82 -5.63 -9.95
N LEU A 51 20.66 -5.71 -8.63
CA LEU A 51 20.39 -4.57 -7.75
C LEU A 51 21.66 -3.76 -7.40
N GLY A 52 22.82 -4.41 -7.37
CA GLY A 52 24.07 -3.81 -6.91
C GLY A 52 24.25 -3.87 -5.39
N SER A 53 25.07 -2.98 -4.83
CA SER A 53 25.39 -3.04 -3.39
C SER A 53 24.34 -2.31 -2.53
N PRO A 54 23.91 -2.88 -1.38
CA PRO A 54 22.93 -2.24 -0.49
C PRO A 54 23.41 -0.88 0.05
N LYS A 55 24.73 -0.72 0.22
CA LYS A 55 25.34 0.56 0.62
C LYS A 55 25.21 1.64 -0.45
N THR A 56 25.40 1.27 -1.72
CA THR A 56 25.24 2.21 -2.85
C THR A 56 23.81 2.70 -2.94
N ILE A 57 22.86 1.76 -2.88
CA ILE A 57 21.42 2.04 -2.89
C ILE A 57 21.03 3.01 -1.78
N ALA A 58 21.45 2.74 -0.54
CA ALA A 58 21.15 3.62 0.59
C ALA A 58 21.71 5.04 0.39
N ASN A 59 22.92 5.16 -0.13
CA ASN A 59 23.53 6.47 -0.40
C ASN A 59 22.83 7.24 -1.51
N ASP A 60 22.36 6.55 -2.55
CA ASP A 60 21.62 7.17 -3.64
C ASP A 60 20.24 7.67 -3.16
N LEU A 61 19.51 6.86 -2.38
CA LEU A 61 18.25 7.26 -1.74
C LEU A 61 18.42 8.47 -0.82
N LYS A 62 19.50 8.51 -0.02
CA LYS A 62 19.84 9.68 0.82
C LYS A 62 20.09 10.92 0.00
N ARG A 63 20.77 10.79 -1.15
CA ARG A 63 21.08 11.91 -2.05
C ARG A 63 19.82 12.44 -2.75
N GLU A 64 18.91 11.56 -3.13
CA GLU A 64 17.63 11.93 -3.74
C GLU A 64 16.72 12.66 -2.75
N MET A 65 16.54 12.15 -1.53
CA MET A 65 15.71 12.82 -0.52
C MET A 65 16.31 14.16 -0.04
N LYS A 66 17.64 14.26 0.08
CA LYS A 66 18.30 15.53 0.43
C LYS A 66 18.12 16.62 -0.63
N LYS A 67 17.88 16.27 -1.90
CA LYS A 67 17.51 17.25 -2.95
C LYS A 67 16.05 17.69 -2.84
N SER A 68 15.17 16.84 -2.32
CA SER A 68 13.73 17.11 -2.12
C SER A 68 13.45 18.02 -0.92
N ASP A 69 14.27 17.95 0.13
CA ASP A 69 14.08 18.68 1.39
C ASP A 69 14.48 20.17 1.35
N VAL A 70 15.12 20.65 0.28
CA VAL A 70 15.53 22.05 0.16
C VAL A 70 14.34 23.00 -0.14
N ASN A 71 13.16 22.47 -0.49
CA ASN A 71 12.02 23.28 -0.98
C ASN A 71 10.79 23.37 -0.05
N SER A 72 10.86 22.96 1.21
CA SER A 72 9.65 22.86 2.06
C SER A 72 9.81 23.44 3.47
N ASN A 73 10.37 24.64 3.60
CA ASN A 73 10.38 25.38 4.87
C ASN A 73 9.40 26.57 4.88
N GLN A 74 8.08 26.30 4.88
CA GLN A 74 7.11 27.30 5.31
C GLN A 74 5.78 26.69 5.78
N LYS A 75 5.64 26.48 7.10
CA LYS A 75 4.44 26.81 7.91
C LYS A 75 4.52 26.17 9.30
N LYS A 76 4.71 27.01 10.32
CA LYS A 76 4.44 26.69 11.72
C LYS A 76 3.59 27.83 12.27
N ASP A 77 2.28 27.61 12.49
CA ASP A 77 1.61 27.99 13.76
C ASP A 77 0.11 27.63 13.84
N TYR A 78 -0.25 26.34 13.82
CA TYR A 78 -1.60 25.88 14.21
C TYR A 78 -1.56 24.60 15.09
N GLY A 79 -0.40 24.29 15.66
CA GLY A 79 -0.05 22.93 16.09
C GLY A 79 -0.17 22.60 17.58
N ARG A 80 -0.70 23.46 18.46
CA ARG A 80 -0.72 23.14 19.91
C ARG A 80 -1.94 22.34 20.35
N GLU A 81 -3.12 22.64 19.83
CA GLU A 81 -4.36 21.94 20.19
C GLU A 81 -4.55 20.65 19.39
N ALA A 82 -4.29 20.70 18.07
CA ALA A 82 -4.30 19.52 17.20
C ALA A 82 -3.28 18.45 17.65
N LYS A 83 -2.13 18.85 18.20
CA LYS A 83 -1.07 17.93 18.68
C LYS A 83 -1.44 17.21 19.97
N LYS A 84 -2.30 17.80 20.83
CA LYS A 84 -2.85 17.12 22.00
C LYS A 84 -3.89 16.07 21.60
N ILE A 85 -4.78 16.40 20.66
CA ILE A 85 -5.79 15.46 20.14
C ILE A 85 -5.11 14.33 19.37
N TRP A 86 -4.16 14.66 18.49
CA TRP A 86 -3.33 13.68 17.78
C TRP A 86 -2.48 12.84 18.74
N GLY A 87 -1.97 13.41 19.83
CA GLY A 87 -1.22 12.67 20.85
C GLY A 87 -2.06 11.57 21.54
N LYS A 88 -3.36 11.81 21.75
CA LYS A 88 -4.29 10.81 22.31
C LYS A 88 -4.71 9.77 21.27
N THR A 89 -5.11 10.20 20.08
CA THR A 89 -5.53 9.26 19.00
C THR A 89 -4.38 8.41 18.49
N LYS A 90 -3.15 8.95 18.44
CA LYS A 90 -1.95 8.19 18.06
C LYS A 90 -1.60 7.08 19.05
N ARG A 91 -1.92 7.21 20.34
CA ARG A 91 -1.68 6.16 21.35
C ARG A 91 -2.67 4.98 21.24
N LEU A 92 -3.92 5.26 20.91
CA LEU A 92 -4.95 4.23 20.67
C LEU A 92 -4.77 3.57 19.30
N GLY A 93 -4.50 4.37 18.27
CA GLY A 93 -4.16 3.90 16.94
C GLY A 93 -2.87 3.08 16.92
N LYS A 94 -1.83 3.47 17.67
CA LYS A 94 -0.59 2.69 17.75
C LYS A 94 -0.80 1.28 18.27
N ARG A 95 -1.59 1.07 19.33
CA ARG A 95 -1.82 -0.29 19.87
C ARG A 95 -2.62 -1.19 18.91
N GLY A 96 -3.61 -0.62 18.21
CA GLY A 96 -4.36 -1.35 17.19
C GLY A 96 -3.52 -1.65 15.94
N ILE A 97 -2.73 -0.66 15.50
CA ILE A 97 -1.80 -0.78 14.37
C ILE A 97 -0.67 -1.74 14.69
N GLU A 98 -0.05 -1.68 15.87
CA GLU A 98 1.03 -2.58 16.31
C GLU A 98 0.55 -4.04 16.36
N ARG A 99 -0.63 -4.31 16.93
CA ARG A 99 -1.24 -5.65 16.87
C ARG A 99 -1.57 -6.08 15.44
N SER A 100 -2.15 -5.20 14.62
CA SER A 100 -2.41 -5.53 13.21
C SER A 100 -1.13 -5.72 12.40
N LYS A 101 -0.05 -5.01 12.74
CA LYS A 101 1.28 -5.16 12.12
C LYS A 101 1.93 -6.48 12.53
N GLU A 102 1.74 -6.96 13.75
CA GLU A 102 2.10 -8.33 14.18
C GLU A 102 1.27 -9.38 13.42
N PHE A 103 -0.06 -9.25 13.37
CA PHE A 103 -0.94 -10.20 12.66
C PHE A 103 -0.77 -10.18 11.13
N LEU A 104 -0.19 -9.12 10.57
CA LEU A 104 0.09 -8.96 9.14
C LEU A 104 1.59 -8.94 8.87
N ASN A 105 2.46 -9.37 9.79
CA ASN A 105 3.89 -9.37 9.54
C ASN A 105 4.20 -10.40 8.45
N SER A 106 4.84 -9.99 7.34
CA SER A 106 5.12 -10.87 6.20
C SER A 106 5.96 -12.09 6.62
N ASN A 107 6.82 -11.89 7.62
CA ASN A 107 7.66 -12.94 8.19
C ASN A 107 6.87 -14.02 8.95
N ASP A 108 5.74 -13.68 9.58
CA ASP A 108 4.87 -14.66 10.26
C ASP A 108 3.92 -15.38 9.30
N ILE A 109 3.64 -14.77 8.13
CA ILE A 109 2.98 -15.47 7.04
C ILE A 109 3.91 -16.56 6.51
N LEU A 110 5.20 -16.28 6.31
CA LEU A 110 6.20 -17.26 5.85
C LEU A 110 6.55 -18.32 6.92
N ASN A 111 6.75 -17.92 8.18
CA ASN A 111 6.97 -18.84 9.30
C ASN A 111 5.64 -19.37 9.82
N GLU A 112 5.09 -20.43 9.21
CA GLU A 112 4.07 -21.43 9.63
C GLU A 112 2.96 -21.13 10.67
N LYS A 113 3.12 -20.19 11.62
CA LYS A 113 2.20 -19.86 12.72
C LYS A 113 0.82 -19.39 12.27
N ILE A 114 0.64 -18.91 11.04
CA ILE A 114 -0.67 -18.45 10.54
C ILE A 114 -1.18 -19.35 9.40
N PRO A 115 -2.38 -19.95 9.54
CA PRO A 115 -2.97 -20.76 8.48
C PRO A 115 -3.28 -19.90 7.24
N ILE A 116 -2.84 -20.37 6.07
CA ILE A 116 -2.96 -19.68 4.76
C ILE A 116 -4.42 -19.27 4.47
N TRP A 117 -5.36 -20.11 4.89
CA TRP A 117 -6.80 -19.86 4.75
C TRP A 117 -7.30 -18.67 5.59
N GLY A 118 -6.75 -18.46 6.80
CA GLY A 118 -7.10 -17.33 7.66
C GLY A 118 -6.68 -15.99 7.08
N VAL A 119 -5.50 -15.94 6.44
CA VAL A 119 -5.03 -14.73 5.73
C VAL A 119 -5.86 -14.46 4.47
N LYS A 120 -6.26 -15.50 3.72
CA LYS A 120 -7.19 -15.34 2.58
C LYS A 120 -8.56 -14.80 3.07
N ALA A 121 -9.10 -15.31 4.18
CA ALA A 121 -10.35 -14.84 4.75
C ALA A 121 -10.29 -13.39 5.26
N ILE A 122 -9.22 -13.00 5.96
CA ILE A 122 -9.07 -11.63 6.47
C ILE A 122 -8.96 -10.62 5.33
N LEU A 123 -8.26 -10.97 4.24
CA LEU A 123 -8.15 -10.12 3.05
C LEU A 123 -9.51 -9.94 2.37
N ILE A 124 -10.28 -11.02 2.23
CA ILE A 124 -11.63 -10.97 1.64
C ILE A 124 -12.55 -10.09 2.48
N ILE A 125 -12.58 -10.29 3.80
CA ILE A 125 -13.39 -9.50 4.73
C ILE A 125 -12.98 -8.01 4.68
N LEU A 126 -11.68 -7.74 4.68
CA LEU A 126 -11.15 -6.37 4.59
C LEU A 126 -11.53 -5.71 3.26
N THR A 127 -11.41 -6.43 2.14
CA THR A 127 -11.83 -5.91 0.82
C THR A 127 -13.35 -5.68 0.77
N LEU A 128 -14.15 -6.58 1.31
CA LEU A 128 -15.60 -6.47 1.35
C LEU A 128 -16.05 -5.28 2.19
N PHE A 129 -15.41 -5.07 3.33
CA PHE A 129 -15.66 -3.93 4.22
C PHE A 129 -15.33 -2.59 3.54
N LEU A 130 -14.32 -2.55 2.66
CA LEU A 130 -13.93 -1.31 1.98
C LEU A 130 -14.83 -0.93 0.80
N ILE A 131 -15.59 -1.88 0.21
CA ILE A 131 -16.41 -1.61 -0.98
C ILE A 131 -17.51 -0.57 -0.69
N MET A 132 -18.21 -0.71 0.45
CA MET A 132 -19.29 0.19 0.85
C MET A 132 -18.86 1.67 0.95
N PRO A 133 -17.81 2.03 1.71
CA PRO A 133 -17.34 3.41 1.78
C PRO A 133 -16.81 3.90 0.43
N THR A 134 -16.25 3.03 -0.41
CA THR A 134 -15.73 3.43 -1.73
C THR A 134 -16.86 3.86 -2.66
N ILE A 135 -17.98 3.13 -2.68
CA ILE A 135 -19.17 3.51 -3.47
C ILE A 135 -19.71 4.86 -2.98
N PHE A 136 -19.81 5.07 -1.67
CA PHE A 136 -20.26 6.33 -1.08
C PHE A 136 -19.36 7.52 -1.45
N ILE A 137 -18.04 7.32 -1.46
CA ILE A 137 -17.09 8.36 -1.87
C ILE A 137 -17.28 8.71 -3.35
N ILE A 138 -17.43 7.71 -4.23
CA ILE A 138 -17.62 7.94 -5.67
C ILE A 138 -18.92 8.70 -5.93
N THR A 139 -20.03 8.27 -5.34
CA THR A 139 -21.32 8.96 -5.49
C THR A 139 -21.28 10.38 -4.92
N GLY A 140 -20.56 10.58 -3.80
CA GLY A 140 -20.30 11.90 -3.23
C GLY A 140 -19.48 12.82 -4.14
N ILE A 141 -18.46 12.29 -4.81
CA ILE A 141 -17.64 13.05 -5.77
C ILE A 141 -18.51 13.49 -6.96
N ILE A 142 -19.33 12.59 -7.50
CA ILE A 142 -20.22 12.88 -8.63
C ILE A 142 -21.26 13.94 -8.25
N SER A 143 -21.92 13.79 -7.10
CA SER A 143 -22.93 14.75 -6.64
C SER A 143 -22.33 16.12 -6.32
N ALA A 144 -21.15 16.17 -5.70
CA ALA A 144 -20.41 17.41 -5.46
C ALA A 144 -20.02 18.09 -6.78
N THR A 145 -19.59 17.32 -7.79
CA THR A 145 -19.26 17.85 -9.12
C THR A 145 -20.48 18.50 -9.76
N LEU A 146 -21.62 17.80 -9.77
CA LEU A 146 -22.85 18.31 -10.37
C LEU A 146 -23.34 19.57 -9.63
N THR A 147 -23.22 19.59 -8.31
CA THR A 147 -23.57 20.75 -7.48
C THR A 147 -22.70 21.95 -7.80
N LEU A 148 -21.38 21.76 -7.92
CA LEU A 148 -20.47 22.84 -8.28
C LEU A 148 -20.77 23.38 -9.68
N ILE A 149 -21.03 22.49 -10.65
CA ILE A 149 -21.42 22.93 -12.00
C ILE A 149 -22.73 23.73 -11.94
N GLY A 150 -23.75 23.26 -11.22
CA GLY A 150 -25.00 23.99 -11.04
C GLY A 150 -24.80 25.38 -10.43
N PHE A 151 -23.94 25.48 -9.41
CA PHE A 151 -23.63 26.76 -8.78
C PHE A 151 -22.88 27.71 -9.73
N THR A 152 -21.98 27.20 -10.59
CA THR A 152 -21.34 28.05 -11.62
C THR A 152 -22.35 28.64 -12.59
N ILE A 153 -23.33 27.85 -13.01
CA ILE A 153 -24.37 28.29 -13.95
C ILE A 153 -25.25 29.37 -13.29
N MET A 154 -25.63 29.15 -12.03
CA MET A 154 -26.42 30.12 -11.27
C MET A 154 -25.69 31.45 -11.07
N ASP A 155 -24.39 31.39 -10.77
CA ASP A 155 -23.54 32.56 -10.55
C ASP A 155 -23.38 33.39 -11.84
N ILE A 156 -23.18 32.73 -12.98
CA ILE A 156 -23.21 33.37 -14.32
C ILE A 156 -24.57 34.04 -14.58
N GLY A 157 -25.67 33.37 -14.22
CA GLY A 157 -27.02 33.94 -14.32
C GLY A 157 -27.19 35.23 -13.50
N GLY A 158 -26.58 35.29 -12.31
CA GLY A 158 -26.56 36.48 -11.47
C GLY A 158 -25.96 37.70 -12.18
N TYR A 159 -24.83 37.52 -12.88
CA TYR A 159 -24.24 38.59 -13.69
C TYR A 159 -25.12 39.02 -14.85
N ILE A 160 -25.73 38.07 -15.56
CA ILE A 160 -26.62 38.37 -16.70
C ILE A 160 -27.84 39.19 -16.24
N ILE A 161 -28.43 38.85 -15.09
CA ILE A 161 -29.60 39.55 -14.54
C ILE A 161 -29.23 40.93 -13.98
N SER A 162 -28.00 41.11 -13.49
CA SER A 162 -27.58 42.36 -12.84
C SER A 162 -27.68 43.60 -13.76
N PHE A 163 -27.30 43.48 -15.03
CA PHE A 163 -27.27 44.61 -15.97
C PHE A 163 -28.67 45.14 -16.32
N PRO A 164 -29.65 44.31 -16.73
CA PRO A 164 -31.04 44.76 -16.89
C PRO A 164 -31.65 45.30 -15.59
N MET A 165 -31.29 44.73 -14.44
CA MET A 165 -31.83 45.22 -13.17
C MET A 165 -31.29 46.62 -12.81
N MET A 166 -30.07 46.94 -13.24
CA MET A 166 -29.46 48.26 -13.00
C MET A 166 -30.16 49.38 -13.79
N THR A 167 -30.75 49.07 -14.95
CA THR A 167 -31.55 50.05 -15.71
C THR A 167 -32.91 50.34 -15.05
N ALA A 168 -33.50 49.34 -14.39
CA ALA A 168 -34.74 49.50 -13.64
C ALA A 168 -34.52 50.15 -12.25
N ASN A 169 -33.53 49.67 -11.50
CA ASN A 169 -33.13 50.22 -10.21
C ASN A 169 -31.64 50.00 -9.98
N MET A 170 -30.88 51.10 -10.06
CA MET A 170 -29.41 51.07 -9.99
C MET A 170 -28.90 50.35 -8.74
N TYR A 171 -29.47 50.61 -7.56
CA TYR A 171 -29.02 50.01 -6.31
C TYR A 171 -29.26 48.50 -6.26
N MET A 172 -30.40 48.04 -6.79
CA MET A 172 -30.75 46.62 -6.83
C MET A 172 -29.84 45.85 -7.80
N GLY A 173 -29.60 46.38 -9.00
CA GLY A 173 -28.68 45.77 -9.96
C GLY A 173 -27.25 45.70 -9.45
N LEU A 174 -26.77 46.77 -8.82
CA LEU A 174 -25.43 46.83 -8.22
C LEU A 174 -25.28 45.80 -7.08
N PHE A 175 -26.31 45.66 -6.24
CA PHE A 175 -26.33 44.65 -5.17
C PHE A 175 -26.21 43.22 -5.72
N ILE A 176 -26.99 42.88 -6.76
CA ILE A 176 -26.93 41.55 -7.39
C ILE A 176 -25.55 41.30 -8.02
N PHE A 177 -24.97 42.31 -8.67
CA PHE A 177 -23.63 42.22 -9.25
C PHE A 177 -22.56 41.92 -8.19
N PHE A 178 -22.56 42.64 -7.06
CA PHE A 178 -21.60 42.41 -5.98
C PHE A 178 -21.84 41.09 -5.26
N MET A 179 -23.08 40.62 -5.16
CA MET A 179 -23.39 39.28 -4.64
C MET A 179 -22.83 38.17 -5.54
N ALA A 180 -22.97 38.30 -6.86
CA ALA A 180 -22.34 37.37 -7.81
C ALA A 180 -20.80 37.46 -7.75
N LEU A 181 -20.25 38.66 -7.58
CA LEU A 181 -18.80 38.85 -7.39
C LEU A 181 -18.29 38.14 -6.13
N ALA A 182 -18.98 38.30 -5.01
CA ALA A 182 -18.65 37.55 -3.79
C ALA A 182 -18.83 36.04 -3.99
N GLY A 183 -19.88 35.64 -4.72
CA GLY A 183 -20.17 34.27 -5.13
C GLY A 183 -19.00 33.61 -5.85
N THR A 184 -18.44 34.26 -6.89
CA THR A 184 -17.26 33.74 -7.61
C THR A 184 -16.06 33.49 -6.70
N GLY A 185 -15.80 34.37 -5.73
CA GLY A 185 -14.71 34.21 -4.78
C GLY A 185 -14.86 32.94 -3.95
N VAL A 186 -16.05 32.71 -3.41
CA VAL A 186 -16.40 31.48 -2.68
C VAL A 186 -16.33 30.26 -3.60
N MET A 187 -16.80 30.40 -4.84
CA MET A 187 -16.81 29.35 -5.84
C MET A 187 -15.40 28.81 -6.14
N LEU A 188 -14.44 29.71 -6.33
CA LEU A 188 -13.03 29.35 -6.56
C LEU A 188 -12.45 28.60 -5.36
N ALA A 189 -12.74 29.06 -4.14
CA ALA A 189 -12.31 28.36 -2.92
C ALA A 189 -12.89 26.94 -2.87
N LEU A 190 -14.18 26.76 -3.18
CA LEU A 190 -14.81 25.45 -3.22
C LEU A 190 -14.19 24.52 -4.28
N TRP A 191 -13.90 25.02 -5.48
CA TRP A 191 -13.21 24.24 -6.52
C TRP A 191 -11.80 23.82 -6.10
N THR A 192 -11.03 24.71 -5.47
CA THR A 192 -9.69 24.34 -4.99
C THR A 192 -9.76 23.25 -3.92
N ILE A 193 -10.66 23.38 -2.94
CA ILE A 193 -10.87 22.37 -1.90
C ILE A 193 -11.29 21.04 -2.52
N TYR A 194 -12.21 21.07 -3.48
CA TYR A 194 -12.66 19.88 -4.20
C TYR A 194 -11.51 19.13 -4.90
N ILE A 195 -10.63 19.84 -5.61
CA ILE A 195 -9.47 19.22 -6.29
C ILE A 195 -8.52 18.57 -5.27
N TYR A 196 -8.26 19.23 -4.13
CA TYR A 196 -7.44 18.66 -3.06
C TYR A 196 -8.06 17.38 -2.48
N ILE A 197 -9.37 17.37 -2.27
CA ILE A 197 -10.11 16.20 -1.77
C ILE A 197 -9.99 15.03 -2.76
N VAL A 198 -10.23 15.26 -4.06
CA VAL A 198 -10.13 14.21 -5.08
C VAL A 198 -8.72 13.63 -5.16
N LYS A 199 -7.68 14.48 -5.12
CA LYS A 199 -6.28 14.03 -5.07
C LYS A 199 -5.99 13.18 -3.83
N PHE A 200 -6.44 13.62 -2.66
CA PHE A 200 -6.26 12.90 -1.41
C PHE A 200 -6.88 11.49 -1.45
N PHE A 201 -8.11 11.37 -1.97
CA PHE A 201 -8.75 10.07 -2.13
C PHE A 201 -8.04 9.17 -3.14
N LYS A 202 -7.57 9.73 -4.26
CA LYS A 202 -6.76 8.98 -5.25
C LYS A 202 -5.51 8.38 -4.59
N ASP A 203 -4.78 9.15 -3.79
CA ASP A 203 -3.56 8.69 -3.14
C ASP A 203 -3.84 7.57 -2.12
N ILE A 204 -4.92 7.68 -1.36
CA ILE A 204 -5.35 6.64 -0.41
C ILE A 204 -5.70 5.34 -1.16
N ILE A 205 -6.48 5.43 -2.23
CA ILE A 205 -6.92 4.26 -3.00
C ILE A 205 -5.71 3.57 -3.65
N LEU A 206 -4.78 4.33 -4.25
CA LEU A 206 -3.57 3.75 -4.84
C LEU A 206 -2.70 3.04 -3.80
N ARG A 207 -2.51 3.66 -2.63
CA ARG A 207 -1.77 3.05 -1.52
C ARG A 207 -2.41 1.75 -1.05
N TYR A 208 -3.74 1.73 -0.96
CA TYR A 208 -4.49 0.52 -0.60
C TYR A 208 -4.35 -0.60 -1.65
N ILE A 209 -4.52 -0.28 -2.93
CA ILE A 209 -4.41 -1.26 -4.03
C ILE A 209 -3.00 -1.87 -4.07
N SER A 210 -1.97 -1.02 -3.98
CA SER A 210 -0.57 -1.46 -3.91
C SER A 210 -0.36 -2.41 -2.72
N TRP A 211 -0.81 -2.03 -1.53
CA TRP A 211 -0.70 -2.87 -0.34
C TRP A 211 -1.38 -4.25 -0.51
N VAL A 212 -2.59 -4.31 -1.08
CA VAL A 212 -3.29 -5.58 -1.35
C VAL A 212 -2.53 -6.44 -2.36
N LYS A 213 -1.98 -5.84 -3.43
CA LYS A 213 -1.20 -6.54 -4.45
C LYS A 213 0.02 -7.23 -3.83
N THR A 214 0.79 -6.48 -3.04
CA THR A 214 1.97 -6.98 -2.33
C THR A 214 1.58 -8.15 -1.42
N ARG A 215 0.46 -8.07 -0.68
CA ARG A 215 -0.03 -9.18 0.17
C ARG A 215 -0.44 -10.44 -0.59
N LYS A 216 -1.10 -10.31 -1.74
CA LYS A 216 -1.45 -11.46 -2.59
C LYS A 216 -0.20 -12.20 -3.10
N MET A 217 0.89 -11.48 -3.32
CA MET A 217 2.15 -12.04 -3.77
C MET A 217 2.78 -12.97 -2.72
N TYR A 218 2.84 -12.56 -1.44
CA TYR A 218 3.35 -13.40 -0.35
C TYR A 218 2.57 -14.71 -0.20
N ILE A 219 1.24 -14.66 -0.35
CA ILE A 219 0.40 -15.85 -0.29
C ILE A 219 0.76 -16.82 -1.42
N ARG A 220 0.97 -16.31 -2.64
CA ARG A 220 1.34 -17.14 -3.79
C ARG A 220 2.70 -17.82 -3.60
N VAL A 221 3.69 -17.09 -3.09
CA VAL A 221 5.03 -17.63 -2.84
C VAL A 221 4.98 -18.72 -1.76
N LYS A 222 4.24 -18.49 -0.66
CA LYS A 222 4.02 -19.53 0.36
C LYS A 222 3.31 -20.75 -0.20
N GLU A 223 2.26 -20.56 -0.99
CA GLU A 223 1.49 -21.65 -1.62
C GLU A 223 2.37 -22.49 -2.56
N ASN A 224 3.26 -21.85 -3.33
CA ASN A 224 4.25 -22.53 -4.16
C ASN A 224 5.31 -23.28 -3.32
N ASN A 225 5.83 -22.67 -2.24
CA ASN A 225 6.81 -23.33 -1.38
C ASN A 225 6.20 -24.55 -0.66
N THR A 226 4.98 -24.43 -0.13
CA THR A 226 4.25 -25.56 0.48
C THR A 226 3.91 -26.64 -0.55
N TYR A 227 3.61 -26.28 -1.80
CA TYR A 227 3.39 -27.27 -2.87
C TYR A 227 4.68 -28.02 -3.23
N ASN A 228 5.78 -27.30 -3.42
CA ASN A 228 7.09 -27.88 -3.74
C ASN A 228 7.60 -28.78 -2.61
N GLU A 229 7.39 -28.38 -1.35
CA GLU A 229 7.75 -29.17 -0.17
C GLU A 229 6.92 -30.46 -0.08
N ASN A 230 5.60 -30.40 -0.28
CA ASN A 230 4.75 -31.59 -0.33
C ASN A 230 5.10 -32.51 -1.53
N TYR A 231 5.46 -31.94 -2.68
CA TYR A 231 5.89 -32.72 -3.84
C TYR A 231 7.20 -33.46 -3.56
N ASN A 232 8.22 -32.77 -3.02
CA ASN A 232 9.50 -33.38 -2.65
C ASN A 232 9.35 -34.43 -1.55
N ASN A 233 8.48 -34.20 -0.56
CA ASN A 233 8.24 -35.17 0.50
C ASN A 233 7.52 -36.43 -0.03
N ASN A 234 6.57 -36.25 -0.96
CA ASN A 234 5.89 -37.38 -1.59
C ASN A 234 6.83 -38.18 -2.51
N THR A 235 7.68 -37.54 -3.31
CA THR A 235 8.67 -38.24 -4.15
C THR A 235 9.74 -38.95 -3.32
N LEU A 236 10.19 -38.35 -2.22
CA LEU A 236 11.13 -38.97 -1.28
C LEU A 236 10.48 -40.17 -0.56
N SER A 237 9.19 -40.10 -0.24
CA SER A 237 8.46 -41.23 0.34
C SER A 237 8.21 -42.36 -0.66
N LEU A 238 7.95 -42.06 -1.94
CA LEU A 238 7.83 -43.09 -2.99
C LEU A 238 9.17 -43.79 -3.24
N SER A 239 10.25 -43.03 -3.39
CA SER A 239 11.60 -43.58 -3.57
C SER A 239 12.03 -44.48 -2.40
N LYS A 240 11.65 -44.13 -1.16
CA LYS A 240 11.96 -44.92 0.03
C LYS A 240 11.12 -46.18 0.15
N ASN A 241 9.90 -46.19 -0.40
CA ASN A 241 9.07 -47.39 -0.44
C ASN A 241 9.53 -48.35 -1.55
N GLU A 242 10.01 -47.83 -2.70
CA GLU A 242 10.60 -48.63 -3.78
C GLU A 242 11.94 -49.27 -3.37
N GLU A 243 12.79 -48.60 -2.58
CA GLU A 243 14.03 -49.18 -2.04
C GLU A 243 13.74 -50.32 -1.03
N VAL A 244 12.70 -50.20 -0.21
CA VAL A 244 12.30 -51.24 0.77
C VAL A 244 11.66 -52.45 0.08
N GLU A 245 10.91 -52.26 -1.02
CA GLU A 245 10.39 -53.38 -1.82
C GLU A 245 11.53 -54.16 -2.52
N HIS A 246 12.61 -53.49 -2.92
CA HIS A 246 13.75 -54.12 -3.58
C HIS A 246 14.69 -54.87 -2.62
N GLU A 247 14.77 -54.46 -1.34
CA GLU A 247 15.52 -55.20 -0.29
C GLU A 247 14.79 -56.48 0.17
N ILE A 248 13.45 -56.49 0.18
CA ILE A 248 12.66 -57.67 0.58
C ILE A 248 12.74 -58.79 -0.47
N ASP A 249 12.83 -58.45 -1.77
CA ASP A 249 12.89 -59.42 -2.88
C ASP A 249 14.26 -60.11 -3.04
N ASP A 250 15.31 -59.58 -2.40
CA ASP A 250 16.67 -60.13 -2.40
C ASP A 250 17.00 -60.95 -1.14
N GLU A 251 16.29 -60.74 -0.01
CA GLU A 251 16.47 -61.53 1.22
C GLU A 251 15.81 -62.93 1.15
N ASP A 252 14.82 -63.13 0.28
CA ASP A 252 14.13 -64.44 0.09
C ASP A 252 14.87 -65.41 -0.87
N LYS A 253 16.07 -65.07 -1.36
CA LYS A 253 16.84 -65.91 -2.31
C LYS A 253 18.12 -66.55 -1.77
N GLU A 254 18.53 -66.31 -0.52
CA GLU A 254 19.79 -66.90 0.01
C GLU A 254 19.64 -68.21 0.81
N ASP A 255 18.43 -68.67 1.18
CA ASP A 255 18.27 -69.86 2.04
C ASP A 255 18.00 -71.20 1.30
N SER A 256 18.21 -71.29 -0.03
CA SER A 256 17.90 -72.51 -0.82
C SER A 256 19.11 -73.25 -1.40
N TYR A 257 20.30 -73.09 -0.81
CA TYR A 257 21.48 -73.89 -1.18
C TYR A 257 22.29 -74.33 0.04
N ASN A 258 21.67 -75.01 1.00
CA ASN A 258 22.38 -75.84 1.99
C ASN A 258 21.43 -76.90 2.60
N GLU A 259 21.02 -77.89 1.81
CA GLU A 259 20.77 -79.27 2.30
C GLU A 259 20.82 -80.30 1.18
#